data_AF-A0AA38WSH0-F1
#
_entry.id   AF-A0AA38WSH0-F1
#
_cell.length_a   1.000
_cell.length_b   1.000
_cell.length_c   1.000
_cell.angle_alpha   90.00
_cell.angle_beta   90.00
_cell.angle_gamma   90.00
#
_symmetry.space_group_name_H-M   'P 1'
#
loop_
_entity.id
_entity.type
_entity.pdbx_description
1 polymer ?
#
loop_
_entity_poly.entity_id
_entity_poly.type
_entity_poly.pdbx_seq_one_letter_code
_entity_poly.pdbx_strand_id
1 'polypeptide(L)'
;MGFVEEARENHVKKKVEEALRSKMKAKALKECDYYTAKYAECASGRTFSVVWKCRKQAQELNTCLHQYTNDSQLEEMKKEYTLQQDAKGPLGV
;
A
#
# COMPACT_ATOMS: atom_id res chain seq x y z
N MET A 1 -20.71 -12.32 25.54
CA MET A 1 -19.99 -11.16 24.97
C MET A 1 -18.55 -11.65 24.76
N GLY A 2 -17.94 -11.73 23.58
CA GLY A 2 -18.12 -10.89 22.40
C GLY A 2 -17.38 -11.43 21.15
N PHE A 3 -17.76 -12.61 20.64
CA PHE A 3 -17.33 -13.06 19.31
C PHE A 3 -17.71 -12.06 18.20
N VAL A 4 -18.82 -11.34 18.40
CA VAL A 4 -19.31 -10.30 17.48
C VAL A 4 -18.47 -9.02 17.56
N GLU A 5 -17.96 -8.67 18.75
CA GLU A 5 -17.07 -7.51 18.94
C GLU A 5 -15.69 -7.78 18.33
N GLU A 6 -15.11 -8.95 18.60
CA GLU A 6 -13.80 -9.31 18.06
C GLU A 6 -13.79 -9.40 16.53
N ALA A 7 -14.87 -9.95 15.94
CA ALA A 7 -15.04 -10.00 14.48
C ALA A 7 -15.21 -8.59 13.87
N ARG A 8 -15.92 -7.69 14.55
CA ARG A 8 -16.08 -6.30 14.12
C ARG A 8 -14.76 -5.54 14.19
N GLU A 9 -14.00 -5.69 15.27
CA GLU A 9 -12.67 -5.10 15.42
C GLU A 9 -11.69 -5.60 14.36
N ASN A 10 -11.65 -6.91 14.09
CA ASN A 10 -10.79 -7.47 13.06
C ASN A 10 -11.16 -6.94 11.66
N HIS A 11 -12.45 -6.81 11.38
CA HIS A 11 -12.93 -6.28 10.10
C HIS A 11 -12.58 -4.79 9.93
N VAL A 12 -12.68 -3.98 10.99
CA VAL A 12 -12.26 -2.57 10.98
C VAL A 12 -10.76 -2.46 10.78
N LYS A 13 -9.95 -3.26 11.48
CA LYS A 13 -8.48 -3.30 11.31
C LYS A 13 -8.09 -3.61 9.86
N LYS A 14 -8.71 -4.62 9.24
CA LYS A 14 -8.48 -4.95 7.81
C LYS A 14 -8.89 -3.82 6.87
N LYS A 15 -10.06 -3.20 7.07
CA LYS A 15 -10.53 -2.07 6.24
C LYS A 15 -9.60 -0.86 6.33
N VAL A 16 -9.11 -0.55 7.54
CA VAL A 16 -8.17 0.54 7.78
C VAL A 16 -6.82 0.22 7.13
N GLU A 17 -6.31 -1.01 7.27
CA GLU A 17 -5.09 -1.44 6.59
C GLU A 17 -5.20 -1.37 5.07
N GLU A 18 -6.33 -1.77 4.50
CA GLU A 18 -6.56 -1.66 3.06
C GLU A 18 -6.61 -0.19 2.58
N ALA A 19 -7.31 0.68 3.33
CA ALA A 19 -7.36 2.12 3.03
C ALA A 19 -5.98 2.78 3.18
N LEU A 20 -5.22 2.40 4.21
CA LEU A 20 -3.88 2.90 4.48
C LEU A 20 -2.90 2.44 3.39
N ARG A 21 -2.96 1.17 3.02
CA ARG A 21 -2.18 0.58 1.93
C ARG A 21 -2.52 1.24 0.58
N SER A 22 -3.78 1.62 0.35
CA SER A 22 -4.17 2.37 -0.86
C SER A 22 -3.55 3.77 -0.88
N LYS A 23 -3.56 4.50 0.24
CA LYS A 23 -2.90 5.82 0.35
C LYS A 23 -1.39 5.72 0.21
N MET A 24 -0.76 4.72 0.84
CA MET A 24 0.68 4.49 0.75
C MET A 24 1.10 4.14 -0.68
N LYS A 25 0.34 3.28 -1.37
CA LYS A 25 0.59 2.97 -2.78
C LYS A 25 0.52 4.22 -3.66
N ALA A 26 -0.45 5.11 -3.43
CA ALA A 26 -0.53 6.36 -4.19
C ALA A 26 0.70 7.26 -3.96
N LYS A 27 1.22 7.32 -2.74
CA LYS A 27 2.47 8.05 -2.42
C LYS A 27 3.70 7.37 -3.05
N ALA A 28 3.79 6.05 -2.94
CA ALA A 28 4.86 5.25 -3.53
C ALA A 28 4.91 5.38 -5.06
N LEU A 29 3.75 5.43 -5.72
CA LEU A 29 3.67 5.63 -7.17
C LEU A 29 4.20 7.00 -7.60
N LYS A 30 4.01 8.06 -6.79
CA LYS A 30 4.57 9.38 -7.06
C LYS A 30 6.09 9.41 -6.91
N GLU A 31 6.63 8.75 -5.90
CA GLU A 31 8.09 8.67 -5.69
C GLU A 31 8.77 7.77 -6.73
N CYS A 32 8.12 6.65 -7.09
CA CYS A 32 8.61 5.71 -8.09
C CYS A 32 8.16 6.07 -9.52
N ASP A 33 7.78 7.32 -9.79
CA ASP A 33 7.27 7.76 -11.10
C ASP A 33 8.27 7.48 -12.22
N TYR A 34 9.57 7.70 -11.95
CA TYR A 34 10.66 7.38 -12.88
C TYR A 34 10.67 5.92 -13.36
N TYR A 35 10.52 4.97 -12.43
CA TYR A 35 10.48 3.54 -12.75
C TYR A 35 9.17 3.15 -13.44
N THR A 36 8.08 3.82 -13.06
CA THR A 36 6.76 3.64 -13.67
C THR A 36 6.77 4.09 -15.13
N ALA A 37 7.39 5.23 -15.43
CA ALA A 37 7.56 5.74 -16.77
C ALA A 37 8.39 4.78 -17.65
N LYS A 38 9.52 4.26 -17.14
CA LYS A 38 10.32 3.25 -17.87
C LYS A 38 9.54 1.97 -18.16
N TYR A 39 8.75 1.50 -17.19
CA TYR A 39 7.90 0.33 -17.39
C TYR A 39 6.79 0.62 -18.42
N ALA A 40 6.15 1.79 -18.34
CA ALA A 40 5.11 2.20 -19.27
C ALA A 40 5.66 2.36 -20.69
N GLU A 41 6.86 2.92 -20.86
CA GLU A 41 7.53 3.03 -22.16
C GLU A 41 7.87 1.65 -22.75
N CYS A 42 8.30 0.70 -21.91
CA CYS A 42 8.52 -0.69 -22.34
C CYS A 42 7.19 -1.40 -22.68
N ALA A 43 6.12 -1.11 -21.95
CA ALA A 43 4.80 -1.69 -22.14
C ALA A 43 4.03 -1.09 -23.32
N SER A 44 4.38 0.13 -23.72
CA SER A 44 3.81 0.82 -24.86
C SER A 44 4.05 0.00 -26.13
N GLY A 45 2.96 -0.52 -26.70
CA GLY A 45 2.99 -1.35 -27.91
C GLY A 45 3.22 -2.85 -27.69
N ARG A 46 3.22 -3.36 -26.45
CA ARG A 46 3.37 -4.80 -26.15
C ARG A 46 2.25 -5.29 -25.24
N THR A 47 1.21 -5.91 -25.82
CA THR A 47 0.06 -6.45 -25.08
C THR A 47 0.31 -7.82 -24.47
N PHE A 48 0.96 -8.73 -25.20
CA PHE A 48 1.17 -10.12 -24.74
C PHE A 48 2.59 -10.38 -24.24
N SER A 49 3.60 -9.75 -24.84
CA SER A 49 5.02 -10.02 -24.55
C SER A 49 5.59 -9.18 -23.41
N VAL A 50 4.77 -8.35 -22.75
CA VAL A 50 5.21 -7.37 -21.73
C VAL A 50 5.81 -8.04 -20.51
N VAL A 51 5.20 -9.13 -20.04
CA VAL A 51 5.60 -9.84 -18.82
C VAL A 51 7.00 -10.44 -18.95
N TRP A 52 7.42 -10.76 -20.18
CA TRP A 52 8.72 -11.36 -20.46
C TRP A 52 9.76 -10.30 -20.84
N LYS A 53 9.42 -9.40 -21.78
CA LYS A 53 10.35 -8.38 -22.30
C LYS A 53 10.60 -7.25 -21.30
N CYS A 54 9.60 -6.87 -20.52
CA CYS A 54 9.69 -5.77 -19.54
C CYS A 54 9.88 -6.28 -18.10
N ARG A 55 10.26 -7.56 -17.93
CA ARG A 55 10.45 -8.19 -16.61
C ARG A 55 11.46 -7.45 -15.74
N LYS A 56 12.54 -6.93 -16.33
CA LYS A 56 13.56 -6.16 -15.61
C LYS A 56 12.99 -4.85 -15.06
N GLN A 57 12.32 -4.07 -15.90
CA GLN A 57 11.70 -2.80 -15.51
C GLN A 57 10.59 -3.03 -14.47
N ALA A 58 9.81 -4.11 -14.63
CA ALA A 58 8.82 -4.51 -13.65
C ALA A 58 9.45 -4.88 -12.30
N GLN A 59 10.62 -5.54 -12.29
CA GLN A 59 11.35 -5.85 -11.06
C GLN A 59 11.86 -4.58 -10.37
N GLU A 60 12.45 -3.64 -11.10
CA GLU A 60 12.92 -2.37 -10.52
C GLU A 60 11.77 -1.56 -9.92
N LEU A 61 10.64 -1.47 -10.65
CA LEU A 61 9.43 -0.82 -10.15
C LEU A 61 8.89 -1.51 -8.89
N ASN A 62 8.85 -2.85 -8.89
CA ASN A 62 8.43 -3.61 -7.70
C ASN A 62 9.39 -3.39 -6.52
N THR A 63 10.70 -3.36 -6.74
CA THR A 63 11.68 -3.08 -5.67
C THR A 63 11.47 -1.70 -5.08
N CYS A 64 11.26 -0.68 -5.93
CA CYS A 64 10.95 0.68 -5.47
C CYS A 64 9.65 0.69 -4.65
N LEU A 65 8.56 0.14 -5.19
CA LEU A 65 7.29 0.02 -4.48
C LEU A 65 7.45 -0.73 -3.16
N HIS A 66 8.25 -1.80 -3.13
CA HIS A 66 8.46 -2.63 -1.94
C HIS A 66 9.19 -1.88 -0.82
N GLN A 67 9.98 -0.84 -1.12
CA GLN A 67 10.55 0.03 -0.08
C GLN A 67 9.48 0.86 0.62
N TYR A 68 8.52 1.39 -0.14
CA TYR A 68 7.43 2.20 0.43
C TYR A 68 6.27 1.36 0.97
N THR A 69 6.14 0.11 0.53
CA THR A 69 5.13 -0.85 1.00
C THR A 69 5.70 -1.87 1.98
N ASN A 70 6.94 -1.66 2.46
CA ASN A 70 7.57 -2.56 3.41
C ASN A 70 6.83 -2.53 4.74
N ASP A 71 6.72 -3.69 5.38
CA ASP A 71 5.98 -3.88 6.64
C ASP A 71 6.44 -2.88 7.71
N SER A 72 7.72 -2.49 7.72
CA SER A 72 8.28 -1.47 8.62
C SER A 72 7.62 -0.09 8.48
N GLN A 73 7.29 0.36 7.27
CA GLN A 73 6.57 1.63 7.06
C GLN A 73 5.09 1.50 7.42
N LEU A 74 4.50 0.33 7.20
CA LEU A 74 3.12 0.04 7.58
C LEU A 74 2.98 0.01 9.11
N GLU A 75 3.95 -0.59 9.81
CA GLU A 75 4.03 -0.67 11.27
C GLU A 75 4.27 0.70 11.89
N GLU A 76 5.18 1.51 11.34
CA GLU A 76 5.41 2.88 11.82
C GLU A 76 4.17 3.78 11.64
N MET A 77 3.52 3.68 10.48
CA MET A 77 2.26 4.38 10.22
C MET A 77 1.12 3.84 11.08
N LYS A 78 1.02 2.53 11.32
CA LYS A 78 0.05 1.94 12.26
C LYS A 78 0.29 2.51 13.65
N LYS A 79 1.54 2.58 14.11
CA LYS A 79 1.92 3.14 15.41
C LYS A 79 1.50 4.61 15.52
N GLU A 80 1.70 5.38 14.48
CA GLU A 80 1.28 6.79 14.41
C GLU A 80 -0.25 6.95 14.30
N TYR A 81 -0.95 6.04 13.64
CA TYR A 81 -2.42 5.99 13.60
C TYR A 81 -3.03 5.55 14.94
N THR A 82 -2.38 4.67 15.69
CA THR A 82 -2.78 4.32 17.07
C THR A 82 -2.61 5.56 17.96
N LEU A 83 -1.45 6.20 17.93
CA LEU A 83 -1.19 7.46 18.67
C LEU A 83 -2.17 8.59 18.30
N GLN A 84 -2.54 8.72 17.02
CA GLN A 84 -3.56 9.68 16.59
C GLN A 84 -4.99 9.27 16.94
N GLN A 85 -5.30 7.97 17.05
CA GLN A 85 -6.59 7.49 17.58
C GLN A 85 -6.68 7.67 19.09
N ASP A 86 -5.57 7.57 19.82
CA ASP A 86 -5.51 7.94 21.24
C ASP A 86 -5.68 9.47 21.42
N ALA A 87 -5.18 10.29 20.49
CA ALA A 87 -5.38 11.75 20.49
C ALA A 87 -6.76 12.19 19.96
N LYS A 88 -7.38 11.38 19.09
CA LYS A 88 -8.78 11.49 18.66
C LYS A 88 -9.57 10.35 19.28
N GLY A 89 -9.70 10.41 20.61
CA GLY A 89 -10.64 9.57 21.36
C GLY A 89 -12.01 9.51 20.66
N PRO A 90 -12.76 8.43 20.90
CA PRO A 90 -13.76 7.87 20.00
C PRO A 90 -14.78 8.93 19.62
N LEU A 91 -14.86 9.27 18.34
CA LEU A 91 -16.05 9.91 17.81
C LEU A 91 -17.06 8.81 17.47
N GLY A 92 -17.94 8.52 18.43
CA GLY A 92 -19.27 7.98 18.15
C GLY A 92 -19.69 6.74 18.94
N VAL A 93 -20.01 6.91 20.23
CA VAL A 93 -21.41 6.93 20.71
C VAL A 93 -21.49 7.68 22.04
#